data_AF-A0A486XKB4-F1
#
_entry.id   AF-A0A486XKB4-F1
#
_cell.length_a   1.000
_cell.length_b   1.000
_cell.length_c   1.000
_cell.angle_alpha   90.00
_cell.angle_beta   90.00
_cell.angle_gamma   90.00
#
_symmetry.space_group_name_H-M   'P 1'
#
loop_
_entity.id
_entity.type
_entity.pdbx_description
1 polymer ?
#
loop_
_entity_poly.entity_id
_entity_poly.type
_entity_poly.pdbx_seq_one_letter_code
_entity_poly.pdbx_strand_id
1 'polypeptide(L)'
;MIQANRTAATACLTEMAQFMERTYTQNMTYAPVGIGIPAIGCVNELGQRYTFSLANLGRRTYTLSAVPTALQNDADCGTLTLNQAGQKGALGGIDADVVRQCW
;
A
#
# COMPACT_ATOMS: atom_id res chain seq x y z
N MET A 1 11.79 16.46 0.02
CA MET A 1 12.01 15.00 0.22
C MET A 1 10.71 14.26 0.55
N ILE A 2 9.84 14.78 1.44
CA ILE A 2 8.55 14.15 1.81
C ILE A 2 7.73 13.71 0.59
N GLN A 3 7.44 14.63 -0.34
CA GLN A 3 6.67 14.35 -1.57
C GLN A 3 7.30 13.22 -2.40
N ALA A 4 8.61 13.25 -2.64
CA ALA A 4 9.29 12.25 -3.46
C ALA A 4 9.21 10.84 -2.83
N ASN A 5 9.40 10.75 -1.50
CA ASN A 5 9.25 9.49 -0.78
C ASN A 5 7.79 9.01 -0.79
N ARG A 6 6.81 9.92 -0.71
CA ARG A 6 5.38 9.59 -0.87
C ARG A 6 5.10 9.00 -2.24
N THR A 7 5.58 9.64 -3.31
CA THR A 7 5.46 9.11 -4.68
C THR A 7 6.10 7.73 -4.81
N ALA A 8 7.25 7.48 -4.19
CA ALA A 8 7.87 6.17 -4.17
C ALA A 8 7.01 5.14 -3.41
N ALA A 9 6.40 5.52 -2.28
CA ALA A 9 5.51 4.64 -1.51
C ALA A 9 4.22 4.29 -2.27
N THR A 10 3.60 5.23 -2.99
CA THR A 10 2.40 4.95 -3.81
C THR A 10 2.73 4.06 -5.01
N ALA A 11 3.91 4.22 -5.60
CA ALA A 11 4.41 3.30 -6.61
C ALA A 11 4.62 1.89 -6.02
N CYS A 12 5.21 1.78 -4.84
CA CYS A 12 5.42 0.50 -4.16
C CYS A 12 4.09 -0.20 -3.82
N LEU A 13 3.09 0.54 -3.32
CA LEU A 13 1.73 0.00 -3.11
C LEU A 13 1.10 -0.51 -4.41
N THR A 14 1.33 0.18 -5.53
CA THR A 14 0.84 -0.25 -6.86
C THR A 14 1.52 -1.55 -7.30
N GLU A 15 2.82 -1.70 -7.07
CA GLU A 15 3.55 -2.93 -7.38
C GLU A 15 3.08 -4.11 -6.50
N MET A 16 2.85 -3.85 -5.21
CA MET A 16 2.26 -4.82 -4.28
C MET A 16 0.86 -5.24 -4.74
N ALA A 17 0.02 -4.31 -5.22
CA ALA A 17 -1.31 -4.64 -5.75
C ALA A 17 -1.20 -5.56 -6.98
N GLN A 18 -0.26 -5.27 -7.90
CA GLN A 18 -0.02 -6.16 -9.05
C GLN A 18 0.43 -7.56 -8.61
N PHE A 19 1.23 -7.68 -7.55
CA PHE A 19 1.55 -8.97 -6.96
C PHE A 19 0.28 -9.68 -6.44
N MET A 20 -0.60 -8.98 -5.73
CA MET A 20 -1.86 -9.54 -5.24
C MET A 20 -2.75 -10.05 -6.38
N GLU A 21 -2.84 -9.32 -7.50
CA GLU A 21 -3.61 -9.77 -8.67
C GLU A 21 -3.01 -11.02 -9.33
N ARG A 22 -1.68 -11.12 -9.40
CA ARG A 22 -1.01 -12.36 -9.84
C ARG A 22 -1.31 -13.53 -8.90
N THR A 23 -1.26 -13.30 -7.59
CA THR A 23 -1.62 -14.30 -6.58
C THR A 23 -3.05 -14.80 -6.78
N TYR A 24 -4.02 -13.90 -6.97
CA TYR A 24 -5.40 -14.28 -7.21
C TYR A 24 -5.56 -15.08 -8.49
N THR A 25 -4.91 -14.67 -9.58
CA THR A 25 -4.96 -15.37 -10.87
C THR A 25 -4.47 -16.82 -10.75
N GLN A 26 -3.44 -17.07 -9.94
CA GLN A 26 -2.86 -18.40 -9.76
C GLN A 26 -3.64 -19.28 -8.76
N ASN A 27 -4.25 -18.68 -7.74
CA ASN A 27 -4.79 -19.42 -6.59
C ASN A 27 -6.32 -19.31 -6.45
N MET A 28 -6.98 -18.45 -7.23
CA MET A 28 -8.40 -18.10 -7.10
C MET A 28 -8.78 -17.57 -5.71
N THR A 29 -7.80 -17.00 -5.00
CA THR A 29 -7.90 -16.38 -3.68
C THR A 29 -6.76 -15.38 -3.48
N TYR A 30 -7.00 -14.25 -2.81
CA TYR A 30 -5.92 -13.37 -2.34
C TYR A 30 -5.24 -13.90 -1.07
N ALA A 31 -5.87 -14.87 -0.38
CA ALA A 31 -5.42 -15.42 0.89
C ALA A 31 -5.00 -16.91 0.80
N PRO A 32 -4.08 -17.32 -0.10
CA PRO A 32 -3.54 -18.67 -0.05
C PRO A 32 -2.70 -18.87 1.22
N VAL A 33 -2.50 -20.12 1.62
CA VAL A 33 -1.72 -20.45 2.83
C VAL A 33 -0.29 -19.89 2.70
N GLY A 34 0.15 -19.15 3.71
CA GLY A 34 1.50 -18.57 3.75
C GLY A 34 1.67 -17.24 2.99
N ILE A 35 0.58 -16.64 2.48
CA ILE A 35 0.67 -15.31 1.87
C ILE A 35 1.03 -14.25 2.92
N GLY A 36 1.77 -13.24 2.49
CA GLY A 36 2.14 -12.09 3.29
C GLY A 36 2.54 -10.92 2.40
N ILE A 37 3.25 -9.95 2.98
CA ILE A 37 3.83 -8.86 2.20
C ILE A 37 4.85 -9.43 1.22
N PRO A 38 4.77 -9.09 -0.08
CA PRO A 38 5.74 -9.55 -1.04
C PRO A 38 7.11 -8.91 -0.77
N ALA A 39 8.18 -9.71 -0.89
CA ALA A 39 9.56 -9.25 -0.74
C ALA A 39 10.03 -8.48 -2.00
N ILE A 40 9.39 -7.35 -2.28
CA ILE A 40 9.68 -6.47 -3.41
C ILE A 40 10.77 -5.47 -3.00
N GLY A 41 11.68 -5.11 -3.93
CA GLY A 41 12.79 -4.19 -3.66
C GLY A 41 12.36 -2.88 -3.01
N CYS A 42 11.27 -2.27 -3.49
CA CYS A 42 10.76 -1.00 -2.96
C CYS A 42 10.37 -1.06 -1.47
N VAL A 43 9.90 -2.21 -0.97
CA VAL A 43 9.52 -2.40 0.45
C VAL A 43 10.77 -2.25 1.34
N ASN A 44 11.89 -2.80 0.89
CA ASN A 44 13.16 -2.71 1.62
C ASN A 44 13.78 -1.31 1.51
N GLU A 45 13.78 -0.72 0.31
CA GLU A 45 14.35 0.60 0.05
C GLU A 45 13.64 1.71 0.86
N LEU A 46 12.33 1.58 1.02
CA LEU A 46 11.51 2.55 1.76
C LEU A 46 11.29 2.19 3.24
N GLY A 47 11.77 1.04 3.71
CA GLY A 47 11.44 0.48 5.02
C GLY A 47 11.82 1.33 6.24
N GLN A 48 12.76 2.26 6.10
CA GLN A 48 13.08 3.24 7.16
C GLN A 48 12.05 4.38 7.26
N ARG A 49 11.33 4.65 6.15
CA ARG A 49 10.41 5.77 5.98
C ARG A 49 8.95 5.36 5.99
N TYR A 50 8.66 4.13 5.55
CA TYR A 50 7.32 3.57 5.51
C TYR A 50 7.31 2.14 6.05
N THR A 51 6.35 1.87 6.92
CA THR A 51 5.99 0.50 7.31
C THR A 51 4.88 0.03 6.39
N PHE A 52 5.16 -0.97 5.55
CA PHE A 52 4.17 -1.58 4.69
C PHE A 52 3.40 -2.66 5.46
N SER A 53 2.10 -2.80 5.20
CA SER A 53 1.27 -3.84 5.80
C SER A 53 0.21 -4.38 4.84
N LEU A 54 -0.25 -5.59 5.13
CA LEU A 54 -1.36 -6.26 4.46
C LEU A 54 -2.43 -6.58 5.51
N ALA A 55 -3.63 -6.05 5.34
CA ALA A 55 -4.77 -6.24 6.22
C ALA A 55 -6.03 -6.57 5.42
N ASN A 56 -7.16 -6.80 6.10
CA ASN A 56 -8.44 -7.19 5.48
C ASN A 56 -8.31 -8.35 4.48
N LEU A 57 -7.36 -9.25 4.77
CA LEU A 57 -6.97 -10.32 3.88
C LEU A 57 -8.03 -11.41 3.92
N GLY A 58 -8.70 -11.59 2.80
CA GLY A 58 -9.73 -12.60 2.62
C GLY A 58 -9.66 -13.20 1.22
N ARG A 59 -10.60 -14.10 0.91
CA ARG A 59 -10.60 -14.78 -0.38
C ARG A 59 -10.66 -13.81 -1.57
N ARG A 60 -11.35 -12.68 -1.42
CA ARG A 60 -11.60 -11.67 -2.47
C ARG A 60 -11.32 -10.25 -2.01
N THR A 61 -10.66 -10.06 -0.87
CA THR A 61 -10.41 -8.74 -0.28
C THR A 61 -8.99 -8.62 0.22
N TYR A 62 -8.44 -7.42 0.14
CA TYR A 62 -7.21 -7.04 0.83
C TYR A 62 -7.15 -5.52 0.97
N THR A 63 -6.34 -5.05 1.91
CA THR A 63 -5.92 -3.65 2.02
C THR A 63 -4.42 -3.61 2.24
N LEU A 64 -3.70 -3.02 1.29
CA LEU A 64 -2.29 -2.67 1.43
C LEU A 64 -2.20 -1.29 2.07
N SER A 65 -1.23 -1.10 2.96
CA SER A 65 -0.98 0.21 3.58
C SER A 65 0.50 0.54 3.58
N ALA A 66 0.82 1.84 3.46
CA ALA A 66 2.14 2.41 3.72
C ALA A 66 2.00 3.45 4.83
N VAL A 67 2.47 3.12 6.03
CA VAL A 67 2.40 3.98 7.21
C VAL A 67 3.70 4.78 7.33
N PRO A 68 3.69 6.11 7.23
CA PRO A 68 4.90 6.91 7.39
C PRO A 68 5.50 6.74 8.80
N THR A 69 6.83 6.69 8.88
CA THR A 69 7.58 6.70 10.15
C THR A 69 7.95 8.14 10.54
N ALA A 70 8.64 8.30 11.68
CA ALA A 70 9.17 9.61 12.08
C ALA A 70 10.16 10.22 11.06
N LEU A 71 10.80 9.40 10.21
CA LEU A 71 11.69 9.88 9.13
C LEU A 71 10.94 10.40 7.90
N GLN A 72 9.62 10.31 7.91
CA GLN A 72 8.70 10.70 6.85
C GLN A 72 7.48 11.39 7.47
N ASN A 73 7.69 12.54 8.11
CA ASN A 73 6.63 13.29 8.77
C ASN A 73 5.66 13.97 7.77
N ASP A 74 4.82 13.17 7.11
CA ASP A 74 3.85 13.57 6.11
C ASP A 74 2.45 13.69 6.73
N ALA A 75 2.27 14.68 7.62
CA ALA A 75 1.03 14.84 8.37
C ALA A 75 -0.19 15.13 7.49
N ASP A 76 0.02 15.78 6.33
CA ASP A 76 -1.04 16.13 5.39
C ASP A 76 -1.63 14.90 4.67
N CYS A 77 -0.81 13.86 4.47
CA CYS A 77 -1.22 12.65 3.74
C CYS A 77 -1.30 11.39 4.59
N GLY A 78 -0.60 11.34 5.72
CA GLY A 78 -0.63 10.23 6.68
C GLY A 78 -0.45 8.85 6.04
N THR A 79 -1.23 7.88 6.51
CA THR A 79 -1.23 6.52 5.96
C THR A 79 -1.89 6.48 4.58
N LEU A 80 -1.15 5.92 3.62
CA LEU A 80 -1.64 5.65 2.27
C LEU A 80 -2.15 4.22 2.19
N THR A 81 -3.27 3.99 1.49
CA THR A 81 -3.86 2.65 1.34
C THR A 81 -4.31 2.34 -0.09
N LEU A 82 -4.26 1.07 -0.46
CA LEU A 82 -4.78 0.56 -1.74
C LEU A 82 -5.42 -0.81 -1.54
N ASN A 83 -6.61 -1.02 -2.08
CA ASN A 83 -7.33 -2.30 -1.99
C ASN A 83 -7.54 -2.96 -3.36
N GLN A 84 -8.13 -4.16 -3.36
CA GLN A 84 -8.39 -4.94 -4.57
C GLN A 84 -9.30 -4.24 -5.60
N ALA A 85 -10.10 -3.27 -5.17
CA ALA A 85 -10.98 -2.51 -6.05
C ALA A 85 -10.26 -1.31 -6.70
N GLY A 86 -8.97 -1.12 -6.42
CA GLY A 86 -8.22 0.06 -6.85
C GLY A 86 -8.58 1.32 -6.05
N GLN A 87 -9.33 1.20 -4.96
CA GLN A 87 -9.65 2.34 -4.12
C GLN A 87 -8.41 2.76 -3.34
N LYS A 88 -7.98 3.99 -3.61
CA LYS A 88 -6.88 4.66 -2.92
C LYS A 88 -7.41 5.39 -1.70
N GLY A 89 -6.63 5.38 -0.63
CA GLY A 89 -6.92 6.15 0.58
C GLY A 89 -5.70 6.89 1.08
N ALA A 90 -5.94 7.99 1.78
CA ALA A 90 -4.93 8.83 2.40
C ALA A 90 -5.52 9.45 3.68
N LEU A 91 -4.67 9.77 4.65
CA LEU A 91 -5.05 10.38 5.93
C LEU A 91 -6.15 9.60 6.66
N GLY A 92 -6.14 8.27 6.54
CA GLY A 92 -7.16 7.40 7.15
C GLY A 92 -8.54 7.42 6.48
N GLY A 93 -8.69 8.06 5.32
CA GLY A 93 -9.95 8.17 4.58
C GLY A 93 -9.80 8.00 3.07
N ILE A 94 -10.89 8.28 2.36
CA ILE A 94 -11.02 8.19 0.88
C ILE A 94 -11.53 9.49 0.26
N ASP A 95 -11.38 10.61 0.97
CA ASP A 95 -11.76 11.92 0.46
C ASP A 95 -11.04 12.20 -0.88
N ALA A 96 -11.80 12.58 -1.89
CA ALA A 96 -11.28 12.65 -3.26
C ALA A 96 -10.21 13.73 -3.43
N ASP A 97 -10.29 14.84 -2.69
CA ASP A 97 -9.33 15.93 -2.79
C ASP A 97 -8.03 15.57 -2.06
N VAL A 98 -8.14 14.98 -0.87
CA VAL A 98 -6.98 14.46 -0.13
C VAL A 98 -6.28 13.37 -0.94
N VAL A 99 -7.03 12.40 -1.49
CA VAL A 99 -6.46 11.33 -2.32
C VAL A 99 -5.74 11.92 -3.54
N ARG A 100 -6.33 12.91 -4.23
CA ARG A 100 -5.69 13.55 -5.40
C ARG A 100 -4.38 14.28 -5.05
N GLN A 101 -4.28 14.84 -3.85
CA GLN A 101 -3.06 15.50 -3.38
C GLN A 101 -1.96 14.49 -2.98
N CYS A 102 -2.38 13.33 -2.48
CA CYS A 102 -1.48 12.38 -1.82
C CYS A 102 -1.05 11.20 -2.70
N TRP A 103 -1.80 10.88 -3.77
CA TRP A 103 -1.58 9.75 -4.68
C TRP A 103 -1.21 10.14 -6.10
#